data_AF-A0A7S0LGB2-F1
#
_entry.id   AF-A0A7S0LGB2-F1
#
_cell.length_a   1.000
_cell.length_b   1.000
_cell.length_c   1.000
_cell.angle_alpha   90.00
_cell.angle_beta   90.00
_cell.angle_gamma   90.00
#
_symmetry.space_group_name_H-M   'P 1'
#
loop_
_entity.id
_entity.type
_entity.pdbx_description
1 polymer ?
#
loop_
_entity_poly.entity_id
_entity_poly.type
_entity_poly.pdbx_seq_one_letter_code
_entity_poly.pdbx_strand_id
1 'polypeptide(L)'
;LISRVNEMMGLHASASSADAKRKIGLLDIFGFEAFTRNSLEQLLINFANEKLQQFFNVYIFRLEEQECRAEGVECPSLAFADNNAVVALIEAKPKGLLSLINEEVLVPNSSDANLLQKMLQAHKGNSGCKAMPRSYGEGFTVAHFAGDVSYDIEGFVDKSRDALPSELSVLMAASSMP
;
A
#
# COMPACT_ATOMS: atom_id res chain seq x y z
N LEU A 1 10.23 -1.72 -21.57
CA LEU A 1 11.64 -1.90 -21.15
C LEU A 1 11.81 -3.13 -20.25
N ILE A 2 11.09 -3.21 -19.12
CA ILE A 2 11.22 -4.33 -18.17
C ILE A 2 11.03 -5.71 -18.83
N SER A 3 10.01 -5.92 -19.68
CA SER A 3 9.86 -7.23 -20.34
C SER A 3 11.05 -7.58 -21.24
N ARG A 4 11.58 -6.63 -22.01
CA ARG A 4 12.79 -6.85 -22.83
C ARG A 4 14.01 -7.23 -21.98
N VAL A 5 14.19 -6.60 -20.82
CA VAL A 5 15.25 -6.96 -19.87
C VAL A 5 15.04 -8.38 -19.32
N ASN A 6 13.80 -8.74 -18.95
CA ASN A 6 13.46 -10.08 -18.47
C ASN A 6 13.70 -11.17 -19.52
N GLU A 7 13.36 -10.87 -20.78
CA GLU A 7 13.63 -11.73 -21.94
C GLU A 7 15.14 -11.93 -22.14
N MET A 8 15.93 -10.85 -22.09
CA MET A 8 17.40 -10.92 -22.18
C MET A 8 18.05 -11.70 -21.04
N MET A 9 17.52 -11.58 -19.82
CA MET A 9 18.02 -12.32 -18.66
C MET A 9 17.67 -13.82 -18.69
N GLY A 10 16.92 -14.30 -19.69
CA GLY A 10 16.70 -15.73 -19.89
C GLY A 10 15.86 -16.40 -18.80
N LEU A 11 15.03 -15.64 -18.08
CA LEU A 11 14.14 -16.17 -17.04
C LEU A 11 13.12 -17.22 -17.56
N HIS A 12 13.01 -17.35 -18.89
CA HIS A 12 12.20 -18.36 -19.58
C HIS A 12 12.98 -19.57 -20.11
N ALA A 13 14.31 -19.64 -19.94
CA ALA A 13 15.12 -20.75 -20.46
C ALA A 13 15.36 -21.84 -19.38
N SER A 14 15.00 -23.07 -19.76
CA SER A 14 15.23 -24.36 -19.07
C SER A 14 14.45 -24.60 -17.77
N ALA A 15 13.14 -24.86 -17.89
CA ALA A 15 12.45 -25.79 -17.00
C ALA A 15 12.64 -27.21 -17.54
N SER A 16 13.83 -27.76 -17.32
CA SER A 16 14.06 -29.20 -17.44
C SER A 16 14.94 -29.62 -16.27
N SER A 17 14.43 -30.58 -15.50
CA SER A 17 15.00 -31.24 -14.32
C SER A 17 14.52 -30.69 -12.97
N ALA A 18 14.35 -31.65 -12.05
CA ALA A 18 13.74 -31.58 -10.73
C ALA A 18 14.57 -30.81 -9.69
N ASP A 19 15.12 -29.66 -10.09
CA ASP A 19 15.91 -28.79 -9.25
C ASP A 19 15.18 -27.45 -9.14
N ALA A 20 14.30 -27.32 -8.15
CA ALA A 20 13.64 -26.07 -7.83
C ALA A 20 14.72 -25.06 -7.43
N LYS A 21 15.24 -24.33 -8.42
CA LYS A 21 16.36 -23.40 -8.28
C LYS A 21 16.11 -22.47 -7.10
N ARG A 22 16.97 -22.56 -6.09
CA ARG A 22 17.04 -21.60 -5.00
C ARG A 22 17.18 -20.21 -5.62
N LYS A 23 16.32 -19.26 -5.22
CA LYS A 23 16.33 -17.87 -5.71
C LYS A 23 16.70 -16.95 -4.56
N ILE A 24 17.45 -15.91 -4.88
CA ILE A 24 17.70 -14.78 -3.98
C ILE A 24 16.84 -13.63 -4.50
N GLY A 25 15.94 -13.15 -3.66
CA GLY A 25 15.13 -11.97 -3.93
C GLY A 25 15.81 -10.73 -3.36
N LEU A 26 15.85 -9.66 -4.14
CA LEU A 26 16.22 -8.32 -3.67
C LEU A 26 14.99 -7.44 -3.82
N LEU A 27 14.66 -6.68 -2.78
CA LEU A 27 13.55 -5.75 -2.76
C LEU A 27 14.12 -4.35 -2.54
N ASP A 28 13.94 -3.48 -3.54
CA ASP A 28 14.28 -2.07 -3.49
C ASP A 28 12.98 -1.28 -3.68
N ILE A 29 12.52 -0.62 -2.61
CA ILE A 29 11.27 0.13 -2.58
C ILE A 29 11.51 1.47 -1.88
N PHE A 30 10.62 2.43 -2.13
CA PHE A 30 10.61 3.69 -1.39
C PHE A 30 10.40 3.45 0.11
N GLY A 31 11.18 4.15 0.93
CA GLY A 31 10.97 4.21 2.38
C GLY A 31 9.73 5.01 2.75
N PHE A 32 9.44 5.08 4.05
CA PHE A 32 8.33 5.86 4.58
C PHE A 32 8.50 7.36 4.26
N GLU A 33 7.43 8.01 3.78
CA GLU A 33 7.43 9.42 3.36
C GLU A 33 6.48 10.28 4.21
N ALA A 34 6.98 11.42 4.67
CA ALA A 34 6.19 12.41 5.40
C ALA A 34 6.66 13.83 5.02
N PHE A 35 6.02 14.41 4.01
CA PHE A 35 6.29 15.76 3.53
C PHE A 35 5.33 16.79 4.13
N THR A 36 5.57 18.07 3.82
CA THR A 36 4.66 19.18 4.17
C THR A 36 3.27 19.00 3.56
N ARG A 37 3.20 18.39 2.37
CA ARG A 37 1.95 18.09 1.66
C ARG A 37 2.05 16.67 1.09
N ASN A 38 1.23 15.75 1.59
CA ASN A 38 1.20 14.35 1.15
C ASN A 38 -0.09 14.10 0.38
N SER A 39 -0.01 13.39 -0.75
CA SER A 39 -1.20 13.06 -1.56
C SER A 39 -1.38 11.54 -1.65
N LEU A 40 -2.18 11.07 -2.62
CA LEU A 40 -2.50 9.66 -2.82
C LEU A 40 -1.24 8.81 -3.00
N GLU A 41 -0.25 9.33 -3.70
CA GLU A 41 1.02 8.64 -3.96
C GLU A 41 1.75 8.30 -2.66
N GLN A 42 1.85 9.27 -1.74
CA GLN A 42 2.43 9.05 -0.41
C GLN A 42 1.60 8.07 0.40
N LEU A 43 0.27 8.10 0.32
CA LEU A 43 -0.58 7.13 1.01
C LEU A 43 -0.27 5.70 0.54
N LEU A 44 -0.09 5.50 -0.77
CA LEU A 44 0.23 4.20 -1.35
C LEU A 44 1.65 3.73 -0.99
N ILE A 45 2.63 4.65 -1.00
CA ILE A 45 4.01 4.36 -0.58
C ILE A 45 4.04 3.96 0.91
N ASN A 46 3.38 4.73 1.76
CA ASN A 46 3.32 4.45 3.20
C ASN A 46 2.54 3.17 3.48
N PHE A 47 1.48 2.88 2.73
CA PHE A 47 0.77 1.61 2.83
C PHE A 47 1.67 0.42 2.46
N ALA A 48 2.49 0.52 1.40
CA ALA A 48 3.47 -0.52 1.08
C ALA A 48 4.48 -0.74 2.23
N ASN A 49 4.94 0.35 2.86
CA ASN A 49 5.80 0.27 4.04
C ASN A 49 5.08 -0.36 5.25
N GLU A 50 3.81 -0.07 5.48
CA GLU A 50 3.00 -0.73 6.51
C GLU A 50 2.88 -2.25 6.27
N LYS A 51 2.66 -2.67 5.01
CA LYS A 51 2.63 -4.10 4.67
C LYS A 51 3.98 -4.76 4.87
N LEU A 52 5.08 -4.07 4.54
CA LEU A 52 6.43 -4.57 4.79
C LEU A 52 6.72 -4.69 6.30
N GLN A 53 6.31 -3.69 7.09
CA GLN A 53 6.44 -3.74 8.55
C GLN A 53 5.59 -4.87 9.16
N GLN A 54 4.36 -5.06 8.68
CA GLN A 54 3.50 -6.17 9.10
C GLN A 54 4.15 -7.52 8.80
N PHE A 55 4.73 -7.67 7.60
CA PHE A 55 5.47 -8.87 7.22
C PHE A 55 6.69 -9.08 8.11
N PHE A 56 7.49 -8.04 8.35
CA PHE A 56 8.67 -8.12 9.21
C PHE A 56 8.30 -8.55 10.62
N ASN A 57 7.28 -7.93 11.22
CA ASN A 57 6.75 -8.30 12.52
C ASN A 57 6.45 -9.81 12.53
N VAL A 58 5.53 -10.29 11.69
CA VAL A 58 5.13 -11.71 11.68
C VAL A 58 6.30 -12.66 11.40
N TYR A 59 7.21 -12.29 10.48
CA TYR A 59 8.32 -13.14 10.07
C TYR A 59 9.35 -13.32 11.18
N ILE A 60 9.75 -12.22 11.84
CA ILE A 60 10.68 -12.27 12.97
C ILE A 60 10.08 -13.10 14.11
N PHE A 61 8.79 -12.93 14.46
CA PHE A 61 8.17 -13.77 15.50
C PHE A 61 8.22 -15.26 15.17
N ARG A 62 7.95 -15.63 13.91
CA ARG A 62 8.03 -17.03 13.50
C ARG A 62 9.44 -17.58 13.57
N LEU A 63 10.44 -16.79 13.20
CA LEU A 63 11.84 -17.21 13.28
C LEU A 63 12.26 -17.39 14.74
N GLU A 64 11.96 -16.42 15.60
CA GLU A 64 12.35 -16.46 17.01
C GLU A 64 11.68 -17.62 17.74
N GLU A 65 10.40 -17.89 17.46
CA GLU A 65 9.69 -19.06 18.01
C GLU A 65 10.32 -20.39 17.53
N GLN A 66 10.78 -20.46 16.28
CA GLN A 66 11.44 -21.65 15.73
C GLN A 66 12.79 -21.90 16.40
N GLU A 67 13.61 -20.87 16.58
CA GLU A 67 14.92 -20.97 17.24
C GLU A 67 14.76 -21.34 18.72
N CYS A 68 13.87 -20.65 19.45
CA CYS A 68 13.56 -20.98 20.85
C CYS A 68 13.13 -22.45 21.01
N ARG A 69 12.29 -22.95 20.09
CA ARG A 69 11.86 -24.37 20.08
C ARG A 69 13.01 -25.32 19.76
N ALA A 70 13.91 -24.95 18.85
CA ALA A 70 15.07 -25.76 18.48
C ALA A 70 16.07 -25.87 19.65
N GLU A 71 16.24 -24.80 20.43
CA GLU A 71 17.13 -24.75 21.58
C GLU A 71 16.49 -25.27 22.88
N GLY A 72 15.17 -25.49 22.90
CA GLY A 72 14.45 -25.99 24.06
C GLY A 72 14.33 -24.96 25.19
N VAL A 73 14.37 -23.67 24.87
CA VAL A 73 14.31 -22.56 25.82
C VAL A 73 12.96 -21.83 25.74
N GLU A 74 12.55 -21.22 26.85
CA GLU A 74 11.37 -20.36 26.86
C GLU A 74 11.68 -19.05 26.12
N CYS A 75 10.88 -18.77 25.08
CA CYS A 75 10.96 -17.51 24.36
C CYS A 75 10.24 -16.42 25.17
N PRO A 76 10.90 -15.31 25.54
CA PRO A 76 10.20 -14.20 26.15
C PRO A 76 9.21 -13.60 25.14
N SER A 77 7.99 -13.28 25.61
CA SER A 77 7.01 -12.55 24.80
C SER A 77 7.57 -11.16 24.50
N LEU A 78 8.10 -10.97 23.30
CA LEU A 78 8.54 -9.66 22.85
C LEU A 78 7.29 -8.81 22.60
N ALA A 79 7.12 -7.71 23.32
CA ALA A 79 6.06 -6.75 23.07
C ALA A 79 6.51 -5.80 21.95
N PHE A 80 6.03 -6.02 20.74
CA PHE A 80 6.26 -5.14 19.58
C PHE A 80 5.01 -4.32 19.28
N ALA A 81 5.20 -3.19 18.62
CA ALA A 81 4.11 -2.37 18.13
C ALA A 81 3.42 -3.07 16.95
N ASP A 82 2.23 -3.61 17.21
CA ASP A 82 1.37 -4.16 16.17
C ASP A 82 0.82 -3.04 15.27
N ASN A 83 0.98 -3.18 13.95
CA ASN A 83 0.45 -2.27 12.95
C ASN A 83 -0.77 -2.84 12.19
N ASN A 84 -1.32 -3.97 12.62
CA ASN A 84 -2.52 -4.57 12.03
C ASN A 84 -3.70 -3.59 11.95
N ALA A 85 -3.86 -2.73 12.96
CA ALA A 85 -4.95 -1.76 13.01
C ALA A 85 -4.87 -0.72 11.88
N VAL A 86 -3.67 -0.18 11.60
CA VAL A 86 -3.47 0.79 10.51
C VAL A 86 -3.51 0.11 9.14
N VAL A 87 -2.97 -1.11 9.02
CA VAL A 87 -3.11 -1.91 7.80
C VAL A 87 -4.58 -2.17 7.48
N ALA A 88 -5.37 -2.61 8.47
CA ALA A 88 -6.80 -2.85 8.30
C ALA A 88 -7.57 -1.55 8.00
N LEU A 89 -7.21 -0.42 8.62
CA LEU A 89 -7.78 0.88 8.29
C LEU A 89 -7.62 1.21 6.80
N ILE A 90 -6.48 0.87 6.19
CA ILE A 90 -6.21 1.19 4.78
C ILE A 90 -6.86 0.15 3.83
N GLU A 91 -6.69 -1.14 4.09
CA GLU A 91 -7.01 -2.20 3.11
C GLU A 91 -8.32 -2.97 3.35
N ALA A 92 -8.92 -2.87 4.54
CA ALA A 92 -10.10 -3.68 4.86
C ALA A 92 -11.28 -3.39 3.93
N LYS A 93 -12.08 -4.42 3.66
CA LYS A 93 -13.33 -4.28 2.90
C LYS A 93 -14.54 -4.40 3.85
N PRO A 94 -15.61 -3.62 3.64
CA PRO A 94 -15.77 -2.57 2.63
C PRO A 94 -15.29 -1.18 3.10
N LYS A 95 -14.92 -1.03 4.38
CA LYS A 95 -14.75 0.29 5.01
C LYS A 95 -13.33 0.85 5.01
N GLY A 96 -12.33 0.16 4.49
CA GLY A 96 -10.96 0.65 4.45
C GLY A 96 -10.79 1.82 3.47
N LEU A 97 -9.78 2.66 3.69
CA LEU A 97 -9.57 3.86 2.89
C LEU A 97 -9.51 3.58 1.38
N LEU A 98 -8.79 2.54 0.96
CA LEU A 98 -8.71 2.15 -0.46
C LEU A 98 -10.06 1.67 -1.01
N SER A 99 -10.86 0.98 -0.19
CA SER A 99 -12.21 0.56 -0.58
C SER A 99 -13.12 1.77 -0.78
N LEU A 100 -13.06 2.75 0.13
CA LEU A 100 -13.84 3.99 0.03
C LEU A 100 -13.45 4.83 -1.18
N ILE A 101 -12.16 4.92 -1.51
CA ILE A 101 -11.65 5.57 -2.74
C ILE A 101 -12.24 4.88 -3.97
N ASN A 102 -12.11 3.55 -4.06
CA ASN A 102 -12.61 2.78 -5.19
C ASN A 102 -14.12 2.95 -5.39
N GLU A 103 -14.90 2.98 -4.30
CA GLU A 103 -16.33 3.22 -4.38
C GLU A 103 -16.65 4.64 -4.86
N GLU A 104 -15.95 5.66 -4.37
CA GLU A 104 -16.23 7.06 -4.70
C GLU A 104 -15.88 7.39 -6.15
N VAL A 105 -14.85 6.75 -6.71
CA VAL A 105 -14.47 6.88 -8.13
C VAL A 105 -15.61 6.47 -9.07
N LEU A 106 -16.40 5.47 -8.66
CA LEU A 106 -17.55 4.95 -9.43
C LEU A 106 -18.80 5.84 -9.34
N VAL A 107 -18.86 6.74 -8.36
CA VAL A 107 -20.01 7.64 -8.17
C VAL A 107 -19.96 8.75 -9.24
N PRO A 108 -21.03 8.95 -10.03
CA PRO A 108 -21.09 10.05 -11.01
C PRO A 108 -20.97 11.40 -10.32
N ASN A 109 -20.12 12.28 -10.85
CA ASN A 109 -19.87 13.62 -10.31
C ASN A 109 -19.38 13.65 -8.85
N SER A 110 -18.71 12.59 -8.37
CA SER A 110 -18.05 12.65 -7.06
C SER A 110 -16.91 13.67 -7.04
N SER A 111 -16.67 14.20 -5.84
CA SER A 111 -15.61 15.17 -5.56
C SER A 111 -14.74 14.71 -4.40
N ASP A 112 -13.55 15.28 -4.27
CA ASP A 112 -12.66 15.01 -3.14
C ASP A 112 -13.32 15.36 -1.78
N ALA A 113 -14.20 16.37 -1.75
CA ALA A 113 -14.96 16.71 -0.55
C ALA A 113 -15.95 15.62 -0.14
N ASN A 114 -16.64 14.99 -1.11
CA ASN A 114 -17.51 13.85 -0.85
C ASN A 114 -16.71 12.66 -0.31
N LEU A 115 -15.56 12.37 -0.93
CA LEU A 115 -14.64 11.32 -0.49
C LEU A 115 -14.18 11.55 0.96
N LEU A 116 -13.72 12.77 1.27
CA LEU A 116 -13.24 13.12 2.61
C LEU A 116 -14.35 12.95 3.65
N GLN A 117 -15.55 13.45 3.37
CA GLN A 117 -16.69 13.31 4.27
C GLN A 117 -17.02 11.83 4.52
N LYS A 118 -17.00 11.01 3.48
CA LYS A 118 -17.26 9.56 3.56
C LYS A 118 -16.21 8.85 4.41
N MET A 119 -14.92 9.16 4.21
CA MET A 119 -13.81 8.62 5.01
C MET A 119 -13.93 8.98 6.49
N LEU A 120 -14.13 10.26 6.80
CA LEU A 120 -14.23 10.73 8.18
C LEU A 120 -15.49 10.21 8.88
N GLN A 121 -16.59 10.01 8.14
CA GLN A 121 -17.80 9.39 8.68
C GLN A 121 -17.61 7.90 8.94
N ALA A 122 -16.98 7.17 8.01
CA ALA A 122 -16.72 5.73 8.14
C ALA A 122 -15.80 5.40 9.31
N HIS A 123 -14.85 6.30 9.62
CA HIS A 123 -13.86 6.14 10.68
C HIS A 123 -14.06 7.08 11.88
N LYS A 124 -15.27 7.62 12.06
CA LYS A 124 -15.58 8.52 13.18
C LYS A 124 -15.27 7.84 14.52
N GLY A 125 -14.38 8.43 15.30
CA GLY A 125 -13.96 7.90 16.60
C GLY A 125 -12.81 6.89 16.55
N ASN A 126 -12.31 6.54 15.36
CA ASN A 126 -11.09 5.75 15.23
C ASN A 126 -9.87 6.63 15.53
N SER A 127 -9.04 6.24 16.49
CA SER A 127 -7.82 6.99 16.83
C SER A 127 -6.78 6.99 15.71
N GLY A 128 -6.83 6.00 14.81
CA GLY A 128 -5.91 5.83 13.68
C GLY A 128 -6.27 6.62 12.43
N CYS A 129 -7.46 7.22 12.34
CA CYS A 129 -7.85 8.10 11.22
C CYS A 129 -8.65 9.30 11.75
N LYS A 130 -8.12 10.51 11.55
CA LYS A 130 -8.73 11.76 12.06
C LYS A 130 -8.78 12.81 10.96
N ALA A 131 -9.64 13.81 11.15
CA ALA A 131 -9.62 15.00 10.31
C ALA A 131 -8.28 15.72 10.45
N MET A 132 -7.70 16.15 9.33
CA MET A 132 -6.51 17.01 9.32
C MET A 132 -6.85 18.36 9.97
N PRO A 133 -5.94 18.97 10.75
CA PRO A 133 -6.20 20.29 11.31
C PRO A 133 -6.37 21.32 10.18
N ARG A 134 -7.42 22.15 10.28
CA ARG A 134 -7.78 23.14 9.24
C ARG A 134 -6.65 24.09 8.83
N SER A 135 -5.67 24.31 9.71
CA SER A 135 -4.48 25.12 9.41
C SER A 135 -3.62 24.56 8.27
N TYR A 136 -3.72 23.25 7.99
CA TYR A 136 -2.96 22.55 6.96
C TYR A 136 -3.77 22.33 5.66
N GLY A 137 -5.05 22.72 5.62
CA GLY A 137 -5.95 22.49 4.49
C GLY A 137 -7.08 21.49 4.79
N GLU A 138 -7.61 20.86 3.74
CA GLU A 138 -8.64 19.82 3.82
C GLU A 138 -8.04 18.43 3.59
N GLY A 139 -8.34 17.48 4.48
CA GLY A 139 -7.69 16.18 4.43
C GLY A 139 -7.90 15.35 5.69
N PHE A 140 -7.15 14.27 5.79
CA PHE A 140 -7.20 13.33 6.91
C PHE A 140 -5.79 12.97 7.38
N THR A 141 -5.67 12.52 8.62
CA THR A 141 -4.41 12.10 9.24
C THR A 141 -4.51 10.63 9.62
N VAL A 142 -3.51 9.85 9.23
CA VAL A 142 -3.38 8.43 9.59
C VAL A 142 -2.25 8.26 10.58
N ALA A 143 -2.51 7.52 11.66
CA ALA A 143 -1.47 7.14 12.62
C ALA A 143 -0.73 5.89 12.11
N HIS A 144 0.43 6.09 11.50
CA HIS A 144 1.28 5.01 10.98
C HIS A 144 2.23 4.47 12.04
N PHE A 145 2.85 3.32 11.78
CA PHE A 145 3.90 2.78 12.66
C PHE A 145 5.08 3.74 12.84
N ALA A 146 5.37 4.56 11.82
CA ALA A 146 6.47 5.53 11.81
C ALA A 146 6.06 6.95 12.28
N GLY A 147 4.77 7.17 12.59
CA GLY A 147 4.25 8.45 13.07
C GLY A 147 2.98 8.90 12.36
N ASP A 148 2.39 10.01 12.82
CA ASP A 148 1.19 10.57 12.21
C ASP A 148 1.55 11.29 10.89
N VAL A 149 0.83 10.95 9.81
CA VAL A 149 0.98 11.60 8.50
C VAL A 149 -0.36 12.16 8.04
N SER A 150 -0.36 13.44 7.67
CA SER A 150 -1.53 14.13 7.14
C SER A 150 -1.50 14.13 5.61
N TYR A 151 -2.62 13.71 5.01
CA TYR A 151 -2.84 13.62 3.58
C TYR A 151 -3.86 14.67 3.15
N ASP A 152 -3.46 15.48 2.18
CA ASP A 152 -4.32 16.44 1.50
C ASP A 152 -5.21 15.69 0.51
N ILE A 153 -6.52 15.88 0.59
CA ILE A 153 -7.47 15.13 -0.23
C ILE A 153 -7.49 15.59 -1.70
N GLU A 154 -6.92 16.76 -2.01
CA GLU A 154 -6.96 17.34 -3.36
C GLU A 154 -6.42 16.36 -4.42
N GLY A 155 -7.24 16.09 -5.43
CA GLY A 155 -6.93 15.25 -6.59
C GLY A 155 -7.04 13.76 -6.34
N PHE A 156 -7.50 13.29 -5.17
CA PHE A 156 -7.62 11.85 -4.88
C PHE A 156 -8.55 11.14 -5.86
N VAL A 157 -9.72 11.70 -6.13
CA VAL A 157 -10.71 11.09 -7.03
C VAL A 157 -10.19 11.02 -8.46
N ASP A 158 -9.61 12.11 -8.95
CA ASP A 158 -9.10 12.18 -10.33
C ASP A 158 -7.87 11.27 -10.54
N LYS A 159 -6.92 11.27 -9.61
CA LYS A 159 -5.76 10.36 -9.65
C LYS A 159 -6.17 8.89 -9.59
N SER A 160 -7.27 8.58 -8.91
CA SER A 160 -7.80 7.22 -8.81
C SER A 160 -8.64 6.80 -10.03
N ARG A 161 -9.05 7.76 -10.87
CA ARG A 161 -9.75 7.54 -12.15
C ARG A 161 -8.83 7.33 -13.33
N ASP A 162 -7.51 7.50 -13.15
CA ASP A 162 -6.50 7.54 -14.22
C ASP A 162 -6.23 6.17 -14.88
N ALA A 163 -7.29 5.47 -15.27
CA ALA A 163 -7.24 4.29 -16.10
C ALA A 163 -7.27 4.72 -17.57
N LEU A 164 -6.31 4.22 -18.36
CA LEU A 164 -6.29 4.44 -19.80
C LEU A 164 -7.57 3.86 -20.44
N PRO A 165 -8.38 4.67 -21.15
CA PRO A 165 -9.54 4.20 -21.89
C PRO A 165 -9.17 3.09 -22.89
N SER A 166 -10.04 2.09 -23.03
CA SER A 166 -9.84 0.95 -23.93
C SER A 166 -9.59 1.37 -25.37
N GLU A 167 -10.25 2.43 -25.83
CA GLU A 167 -10.18 2.92 -27.21
C GLU A 167 -8.79 3.50 -27.50
N LEU A 168 -8.22 4.23 -26.53
CA LEU A 168 -6.85 4.76 -26.64
C LEU A 168 -5.82 3.64 -26.63
N SER A 169 -6.02 2.61 -25.82
CA SER A 169 -5.18 1.41 -25.84
C SER A 169 -5.17 0.71 -27.21
N VAL A 170 -6.35 0.51 -27.81
CA VAL A 170 -6.48 -0.07 -29.17
C VAL A 170 -5.80 0.82 -30.21
N LEU A 171 -5.98 2.13 -30.13
CA LEU A 171 -5.32 3.07 -31.04
C LEU A 171 -3.80 3.02 -30.94
N MET A 172 -3.25 2.97 -29.71
CA MET A 172 -1.81 2.83 -29.48
C MET A 172 -1.28 1.49 -30.01
N ALA A 173 -2.04 0.41 -29.85
CA ALA A 173 -1.68 -0.91 -30.38
C ALA A 173 -1.68 -0.99 -31.91
N ALA A 174 -2.46 -0.13 -32.59
CA ALA A 174 -2.48 0.00 -34.04
C ALA A 174 -1.34 0.86 -34.61
N SER A 175 -0.50 1.45 -33.75
CA SER A 175 0.67 2.23 -34.17
C SER A 175 1.63 1.40 -35.01
N SER A 176 2.15 2.00 -36.08
CA SER A 176 3.20 1.42 -36.93
C SER A 176 4.61 1.60 -36.35
N MET A 177 4.76 2.37 -35.27
CA MET A 177 6.04 2.52 -34.57
C MET A 177 6.18 1.46 -33.47
N PRO A 178 7.27 0.65 -33.49
CA PRO A 178 7.53 -0.42 -32.52
C PRO A 178 8.12 0.03 -31.18
#